data_AF-A0A4Q2XL91-F1
#
_entry.id   AF-A0A4Q2XL91-F1
#
_cell.length_a   1.000
_cell.length_b   1.000
_cell.length_c   1.000
_cell.angle_alpha   90.00
_cell.angle_beta   90.00
_cell.angle_gamma   90.00
#
_symmetry.space_group_name_H-M   'P 1'
#
loop_
_entity.id
_entity.type
_entity.pdbx_description
1 polymer ?
#
loop_
_entity_poly.entity_id
_entity_poly.type
_entity_poly.pdbx_seq_one_letter_code
_entity_poly.pdbx_strand_id
1 'polypeptide(L)'
;MERIFRVLGLKVKMGRKFRESNPKFLPPMPVATAHFPNISSPHSGNSATFVCEVLKRWFNSATSMSPRSLATLLPLSSVLLITACKPLGPNHETPEMKLPASFSSGGVKWKRQSPDSLPSPRAWWRLYGDGTLNSLVDRALSNNQELAGAAARVRQARSLSAASRGRYFPTIDLNPSASRSKSRVQDVSTIQNNFSVPADLSYELDVWGAVRRQVESADASADAQQENFNALKLTIASEVAQTYWALRAVDADRALLTRAVELRRKAFSLLREQRDAGAISGLDLSRAEVEVATAEADKIQLDQD
;
A
#
# COMPACT_ATOMS: atom_id res chain seq x y z
N MET A 1 -32.92 -4.53 5.11
CA MET A 1 -32.90 -5.96 4.71
C MET A 1 -33.02 -6.83 5.95
N GLU A 2 -34.12 -6.68 6.70
CA GLU A 2 -34.49 -7.57 7.80
C GLU A 2 -35.69 -8.37 7.32
N ARG A 3 -35.47 -9.65 7.01
CA ARG A 3 -36.41 -10.75 6.69
C ARG A 3 -35.72 -11.62 5.64
N ILE A 4 -34.94 -12.59 6.11
CA ILE A 4 -34.59 -13.92 5.54
C ILE A 4 -33.50 -14.52 6.46
N PHE A 5 -33.79 -14.65 7.76
CA PHE A 5 -32.98 -15.45 8.70
C PHE A 5 -33.90 -15.94 9.81
N ARG A 6 -34.80 -16.89 9.47
CA ARG A 6 -35.62 -17.56 10.47
C ARG A 6 -36.23 -18.87 9.97
N VAL A 7 -35.39 -19.82 9.54
CA VAL A 7 -35.77 -21.24 9.46
C VAL A 7 -34.52 -22.05 9.78
N LEU A 8 -34.65 -23.03 10.68
CA LEU A 8 -33.60 -23.90 11.28
C LEU A 8 -32.90 -23.34 12.53
N GLY A 9 -33.64 -23.37 13.64
CA GLY A 9 -33.08 -23.32 14.99
C GLY A 9 -32.29 -24.59 15.31
N LEU A 10 -31.01 -24.62 14.94
CA LEU A 10 -30.05 -25.63 15.38
C LEU A 10 -28.88 -24.95 16.09
N LYS A 11 -28.82 -25.14 17.41
CA LYS A 11 -27.65 -24.84 18.24
C LYS A 11 -26.53 -25.81 17.83
N VAL A 12 -25.62 -25.37 16.98
CA VAL A 12 -24.35 -26.08 16.77
C VAL A 12 -23.34 -25.56 17.78
N LYS A 13 -23.15 -26.34 18.86
CA LYS A 13 -22.03 -26.21 19.79
C LYS A 13 -20.89 -27.03 19.18
N MET A 14 -19.94 -26.38 18.49
CA MET A 14 -18.74 -27.06 18.02
C MET A 14 -17.51 -26.28 18.48
N GLY A 15 -17.02 -26.67 19.66
CA GLY A 15 -15.65 -26.38 20.06
C GLY A 15 -14.72 -27.32 19.29
N ARG A 16 -13.86 -26.74 18.44
CA ARG A 16 -12.56 -27.29 18.08
C ARG A 16 -11.63 -26.11 17.87
N LYS A 17 -10.53 -26.11 18.63
CA LYS A 17 -9.44 -25.13 18.54
C LYS A 17 -8.94 -25.06 17.11
N PHE A 18 -9.31 -24.00 16.39
CA PHE A 18 -8.61 -23.62 15.17
C PHE A 18 -7.35 -22.88 15.61
N ARG A 19 -6.21 -23.49 15.35
CA ARG A 19 -4.88 -22.92 15.58
C ARG A 19 -4.78 -21.69 14.68
N GLU A 20 -4.75 -20.49 15.26
CA GLU A 20 -4.51 -19.24 14.55
C GLU A 20 -3.20 -19.33 13.75
N SER A 21 -3.29 -19.62 12.46
CA SER A 21 -2.25 -19.22 11.51
C SER A 21 -2.48 -17.74 11.22
N ASN A 22 -1.91 -16.93 12.11
CA ASN A 22 -1.78 -15.48 12.02
C ASN A 22 -1.46 -15.05 10.57
N PRO A 23 -2.38 -14.38 9.84
CA PRO A 23 -1.99 -13.70 8.61
C PRO A 23 -1.11 -12.55 9.04
N LYS A 24 0.20 -12.72 8.90
CA LYS A 24 1.18 -11.65 9.08
C LYS A 24 0.75 -10.49 8.20
N PHE A 25 0.07 -9.51 8.79
CA PHE A 25 0.00 -8.15 8.27
C PHE A 25 1.45 -7.76 7.96
N LEU A 26 1.77 -7.58 6.67
CA LEU A 26 3.01 -6.96 6.28
C LEU A 26 3.01 -5.58 6.94
N PRO A 27 3.98 -5.27 7.82
CA PRO A 27 4.10 -3.92 8.35
C PRO A 27 4.29 -2.94 7.18
N PRO A 28 3.89 -1.66 7.32
CA PRO A 28 4.31 -0.65 6.36
C PRO A 28 5.83 -0.75 6.21
N MET A 29 6.31 -0.84 4.96
CA MET A 29 7.73 -0.92 4.65
C MET A 29 8.47 0.16 5.45
N PRO A 30 9.57 -0.18 6.17
CA PRO A 30 10.34 0.81 6.87
C PRO A 30 10.90 1.77 5.83
N VAL A 31 10.60 3.06 5.99
CA VAL A 31 11.39 4.11 5.36
C VAL A 31 12.83 3.83 5.81
N ALA A 32 13.72 3.56 4.86
CA ALA A 32 15.12 3.29 5.14
C ALA A 32 15.75 4.53 5.80
N THR A 33 15.71 4.59 7.13
CA THR A 33 16.57 5.46 7.92
C THR A 33 17.97 4.84 7.83
N ALA A 34 18.82 5.44 7.00
CA ALA A 34 20.24 5.15 7.00
C ALA A 34 20.80 5.43 8.40
N HIS A 35 21.01 4.37 9.18
CA HIS A 35 21.75 4.42 10.43
C HIS A 35 23.24 4.41 10.06
N PHE A 36 23.85 5.60 10.05
CA PHE A 36 25.30 5.71 9.92
C PHE A 36 25.96 5.13 11.17
N PRO A 37 26.96 4.24 11.05
CA PRO A 37 27.71 3.77 12.19
C PRO A 37 28.44 4.94 12.83
N ASN A 38 28.35 5.03 14.15
CA ASN A 38 29.09 5.98 14.97
C ASN A 38 30.58 5.62 14.88
N ILE A 39 31.31 6.27 13.96
CA ILE A 39 32.77 6.23 13.90
C ILE A 39 33.26 7.12 15.04
N SER A 40 33.47 6.51 16.20
CA SER A 40 34.29 7.07 17.26
C SER A 40 35.75 7.05 16.80
N SER A 41 36.26 8.20 16.37
CA SER A 41 37.69 8.47 16.25
C SER A 41 38.07 9.66 17.15
N PRO A 42 39.23 9.61 17.82
CA PRO A 42 39.51 10.41 19.00
C PRO A 42 40.18 11.73 18.60
N HIS A 43 39.40 12.80 18.44
CA HIS A 43 39.97 14.15 18.53
C HIS A 43 38.97 15.08 19.21
N SER A 44 39.11 15.19 20.53
CA SER A 44 38.63 16.32 21.31
C SER A 44 39.35 17.59 20.83
N GLY A 45 38.71 18.33 19.93
CA GLY A 45 39.16 19.66 19.51
C GLY A 45 37.98 20.40 18.91
N ASN A 46 37.49 21.42 19.61
CA ASN A 46 36.36 22.26 19.21
C ASN A 46 36.50 22.74 17.75
N SER A 47 35.67 22.24 16.84
CA SER A 47 35.61 22.71 15.44
C SER A 47 35.13 24.17 15.34
N ALA A 48 34.39 24.65 16.35
CA ALA A 48 33.97 26.05 16.47
C ALA A 48 35.13 27.01 16.76
N THR A 49 36.21 26.57 17.44
CA THR A 49 37.39 27.43 17.66
C THR A 49 38.25 27.53 16.41
N PHE A 50 38.36 26.45 15.62
CA PHE A 50 39.19 26.43 14.41
C PHE A 50 38.68 27.36 13.30
N VAL A 51 37.36 27.38 13.07
CA VAL A 51 36.74 28.27 12.06
C VAL A 51 36.88 29.74 12.48
N CYS A 52 36.74 30.04 13.78
CA CYS A 52 36.83 31.40 14.29
C CYS A 52 38.27 31.94 14.27
N GLU A 53 39.27 31.07 14.46
CA GLU A 53 40.69 31.43 14.46
C GLU A 53 41.25 31.60 13.04
N VAL A 54 40.75 30.83 12.07
CA VAL A 54 41.02 31.04 10.64
C VAL A 54 40.38 32.33 10.14
N LEU A 55 39.13 32.63 10.53
CA LEU A 55 38.45 33.89 10.17
C LEU A 55 39.14 35.12 10.80
N LYS A 56 39.62 35.02 12.05
CA LYS A 56 40.41 36.10 12.69
C LYS A 56 41.74 36.34 12.00
N ARG A 57 42.46 35.29 11.58
CA ARG A 57 43.71 35.42 10.82
C ARG A 57 43.48 35.99 9.41
N TRP A 58 42.34 35.69 8.79
CA TRP A 58 41.95 36.26 7.50
C TRP A 58 41.55 37.74 7.61
N PHE A 59 40.85 38.13 8.68
CA PHE A 59 40.47 39.52 8.93
C PHE A 59 41.69 40.40 9.27
N ASN A 60 42.65 39.88 10.04
CA ASN A 60 43.89 40.59 10.37
C ASN A 60 44.92 40.64 9.23
N SER A 61 44.84 39.75 8.22
CA SER A 61 45.67 39.87 7.01
C SER A 61 45.03 40.81 5.97
N ALA A 62 43.70 40.93 5.94
CA ALA A 62 43.00 41.85 5.06
C ALA A 62 43.30 43.34 5.34
N THR A 63 43.72 43.69 6.56
CA THR A 63 44.10 45.06 6.96
C THR A 63 45.52 45.47 6.53
N SER A 64 46.35 44.53 6.04
CA SER A 64 47.70 44.83 5.50
C SER A 64 47.78 44.76 3.97
N MET A 65 46.67 44.47 3.29
CA MET A 65 46.64 44.29 1.84
C MET A 65 46.46 45.62 1.10
N SER A 66 47.25 45.79 0.03
CA SER A 66 47.16 46.98 -0.83
C SER A 66 45.75 47.11 -1.44
N PRO A 67 45.25 48.34 -1.68
CA PRO A 67 43.88 48.57 -2.18
C PRO A 67 43.59 47.90 -3.54
N ARG A 68 44.64 47.56 -4.32
CA ARG A 68 44.52 46.82 -5.58
C ARG A 68 44.22 45.33 -5.40
N SER A 69 44.64 44.73 -4.28
CA SER A 69 44.44 43.31 -3.97
C SER A 69 43.07 43.03 -3.35
N LEU A 70 42.49 44.01 -2.64
CA LEU A 70 41.13 43.96 -2.12
C LEU A 70 40.07 44.04 -3.23
N ALA A 71 40.33 44.80 -4.29
CA ALA A 71 39.42 44.96 -5.43
C ALA A 71 39.25 43.68 -6.26
N THR A 72 40.23 42.77 -6.28
CA THR A 72 40.16 41.50 -7.02
C THR A 72 39.63 40.33 -6.20
N LEU A 73 39.74 40.36 -4.86
CA LEU A 73 39.25 39.29 -3.98
C LEU A 73 37.74 39.37 -3.69
N LEU A 74 37.16 40.57 -3.65
CA LEU A 74 35.72 40.78 -3.44
C LEU A 74 34.82 40.10 -4.50
N PRO A 75 35.08 40.22 -5.82
CA PRO A 75 34.26 39.54 -6.83
C PRO A 75 34.41 38.03 -6.78
N LEU A 76 35.61 37.51 -6.45
CA LEU A 76 35.87 36.07 -6.36
C LEU A 76 35.12 35.42 -5.17
N SER A 77 35.07 36.10 -4.03
CA SER A 77 34.27 35.67 -2.87
C SER A 77 32.77 35.69 -3.17
N SER A 78 32.29 36.69 -3.93
CA SER A 78 30.89 36.80 -4.33
C SER A 78 30.49 35.68 -5.29
N VAL A 79 31.35 35.31 -6.25
CA VAL A 79 31.12 34.16 -7.15
C VAL A 79 31.07 32.85 -6.36
N LEU A 80 31.93 32.67 -5.36
CA LEU A 80 31.94 31.47 -4.52
C LEU A 80 30.65 31.31 -3.70
N LEU A 81 30.12 32.41 -3.14
CA LEU A 81 28.87 32.42 -2.37
C LEU A 81 27.64 32.13 -3.24
N ILE A 82 27.63 32.55 -4.52
CA ILE A 82 26.51 32.27 -5.44
C ILE A 82 26.50 30.80 -5.89
N THR A 83 27.67 30.17 -6.05
CA THR A 83 27.75 28.74 -6.42
C THR A 83 27.38 27.77 -5.28
N ALA A 84 27.33 28.25 -4.04
CA ALA A 84 26.90 27.45 -2.89
C ALA A 84 25.38 27.23 -2.84
N CYS A 85 24.56 28.04 -3.53
CA CYS A 85 23.09 27.91 -3.57
C CYS A 85 22.59 26.77 -4.47
N LYS A 86 23.22 25.59 -4.46
CA LYS A 86 22.69 24.40 -5.12
C LYS A 86 21.80 23.61 -4.14
N PRO A 87 20.59 23.18 -4.56
CA PRO A 87 19.76 22.31 -3.73
C PRO A 87 20.52 21.02 -3.40
N LEU A 88 20.52 20.67 -2.12
CA LEU A 88 21.16 19.45 -1.62
C LEU A 88 20.32 18.23 -2.02
N GLY A 89 21.00 17.16 -2.44
CA GLY A 89 20.40 15.86 -2.74
C GLY A 89 20.28 15.54 -4.24
N PRO A 90 20.49 14.26 -4.63
CA PRO A 90 20.40 13.83 -6.02
C PRO A 90 18.97 13.94 -6.54
N ASN A 91 18.82 14.09 -7.86
CA ASN A 91 17.52 13.98 -8.50
C ASN A 91 17.11 12.52 -8.61
N HIS A 92 15.80 12.27 -8.73
CA HIS A 92 15.30 10.93 -8.97
C HIS A 92 15.82 10.40 -10.31
N GLU A 93 16.51 9.27 -10.25
CA GLU A 93 16.89 8.48 -11.43
C GLU A 93 16.19 7.13 -11.33
N THR A 94 15.46 6.76 -12.38
CA THR A 94 14.79 5.46 -12.43
C THR A 94 15.86 4.36 -12.52
N PRO A 95 15.87 3.38 -11.59
CA PRO A 95 16.89 2.34 -11.61
C PRO A 95 16.76 1.48 -12.86
N GLU A 96 17.88 1.26 -13.55
CA GLU A 96 17.92 0.37 -14.72
C GLU A 96 17.76 -1.09 -14.26
N MET A 97 16.64 -1.70 -14.63
CA MET A 97 16.39 -3.11 -14.37
C MET A 97 16.95 -3.95 -15.52
N LYS A 98 17.89 -4.85 -15.23
CA LYS A 98 18.40 -5.85 -16.18
C LYS A 98 17.33 -6.91 -16.45
N LEU A 99 16.35 -6.57 -17.28
CA LEU A 99 15.30 -7.49 -17.73
C LEU A 99 15.74 -8.25 -18.98
N PRO A 100 15.32 -9.51 -19.15
CA PRO A 100 15.56 -10.23 -20.40
C PRO A 100 14.83 -9.53 -21.54
N ALA A 101 15.42 -9.55 -22.75
CA ALA A 101 14.81 -8.95 -23.95
C ALA A 101 13.44 -9.58 -24.30
N SER A 102 13.19 -10.81 -23.85
CA SER A 102 11.91 -11.50 -23.96
C SER A 102 11.66 -12.40 -22.74
N PHE A 103 10.41 -12.46 -22.29
CA PHE A 103 9.98 -13.38 -21.21
C PHE A 103 9.60 -14.79 -21.71
N SER A 104 9.85 -15.11 -22.99
CA SER A 104 9.58 -16.43 -23.59
C SER A 104 10.87 -17.22 -23.80
N SER A 105 10.87 -18.49 -23.36
CA SER A 105 11.67 -19.53 -23.99
C SER A 105 10.82 -20.19 -25.09
N GLY A 106 11.38 -20.44 -26.28
CA GLY A 106 10.70 -21.25 -27.31
C GLY A 106 10.22 -20.55 -28.60
N GLY A 107 10.70 -19.35 -28.92
CA GLY A 107 10.48 -18.78 -30.28
C GLY A 107 9.09 -18.21 -30.56
N VAL A 108 8.24 -18.09 -29.54
CA VAL A 108 6.98 -17.35 -29.65
C VAL A 108 7.30 -15.86 -29.74
N LYS A 109 7.06 -15.25 -30.90
CA LYS A 109 7.15 -13.81 -31.10
C LYS A 109 5.96 -13.12 -30.42
N TRP A 110 6.05 -12.90 -29.12
CA TRP A 110 5.10 -12.07 -28.40
C TRP A 110 5.14 -10.67 -29.01
N LYS A 111 3.99 -10.21 -29.53
CA LYS A 111 3.85 -8.83 -29.97
C LYS A 111 4.02 -7.95 -28.73
N ARG A 112 5.04 -7.08 -28.73
CA ARG A 112 5.20 -6.07 -27.67
C ARG A 112 3.95 -5.19 -27.72
N GLN A 113 3.04 -5.40 -26.77
CA GLN A 113 1.80 -4.64 -26.72
C GLN A 113 2.09 -3.27 -26.11
N SER A 114 1.57 -2.22 -26.74
CA SER A 114 1.60 -0.87 -26.19
C SER A 114 0.57 -0.77 -25.05
N PRO A 115 0.88 -0.09 -23.93
CA PRO A 115 -0.09 0.19 -22.86
C PRO A 115 -1.43 0.78 -23.36
N ASP A 116 -1.41 1.45 -24.51
CA ASP A 116 -2.57 2.12 -25.12
C ASP A 116 -3.47 1.19 -25.94
N SER A 117 -3.05 -0.05 -26.20
CA SER A 117 -3.69 -0.95 -27.19
C SER A 117 -4.69 -1.97 -26.62
N LEU A 118 -4.88 -2.00 -25.29
CA LEU A 118 -5.87 -2.82 -24.61
C LEU A 118 -7.02 -1.94 -24.09
N PRO A 119 -8.25 -2.47 -23.87
CA PRO A 119 -9.20 -1.80 -23.01
C PRO A 119 -8.46 -1.40 -21.73
N SER A 120 -8.64 -0.15 -21.28
CA SER A 120 -7.91 0.42 -20.14
C SER A 120 -7.53 -0.68 -19.16
N PRO A 121 -6.26 -0.88 -18.78
CA PRO A 121 -5.79 -2.00 -17.95
C PRO A 121 -6.65 -2.28 -16.70
N ARG A 122 -7.44 -1.28 -16.32
CA ARG A 122 -8.48 -1.27 -15.30
C ARG A 122 -9.68 -2.21 -15.54
N ALA A 123 -9.95 -2.74 -16.74
CA ALA A 123 -11.16 -3.55 -17.03
C ALA A 123 -10.89 -4.86 -17.79
N TRP A 124 -9.72 -5.47 -17.57
CA TRP A 124 -9.23 -6.66 -18.28
C TRP A 124 -10.20 -7.87 -18.24
N TRP A 125 -10.99 -8.02 -17.18
CA TRP A 125 -11.95 -9.14 -17.04
C TRP A 125 -13.04 -9.13 -18.11
N ARG A 126 -13.31 -7.97 -18.74
CA ARG A 126 -14.29 -7.87 -19.83
C ARG A 126 -13.87 -8.66 -21.07
N LEU A 127 -12.59 -9.00 -21.20
CA LEU A 127 -12.06 -9.84 -22.28
C LEU A 127 -12.65 -11.26 -22.25
N TYR A 128 -13.16 -11.73 -21.11
CA TYR A 128 -13.85 -13.02 -21.03
C TYR A 128 -15.24 -13.02 -21.69
N GLY A 129 -15.82 -11.86 -21.95
CA GLY A 129 -17.14 -11.77 -22.58
C GLY A 129 -18.33 -12.20 -21.70
N ASP A 130 -18.14 -12.37 -20.40
CA ASP A 130 -19.19 -12.80 -19.47
C ASP A 130 -19.84 -11.59 -18.76
N GLY A 131 -21.12 -11.33 -19.06
CA GLY A 131 -21.88 -10.22 -18.48
C GLY A 131 -22.13 -10.35 -16.96
N THR A 132 -22.23 -11.58 -16.45
CA THR A 132 -22.40 -11.83 -15.01
C THR A 132 -21.12 -11.50 -14.27
N LEU A 133 -19.97 -11.93 -14.78
CA LEU A 133 -18.65 -11.57 -14.24
C LEU A 133 -18.48 -10.05 -14.22
N ASN A 134 -18.81 -9.37 -15.31
CA ASN A 134 -18.70 -7.91 -15.41
C ASN A 134 -19.50 -7.21 -14.31
N SER A 135 -20.77 -7.60 -14.12
CA SER A 135 -21.62 -7.06 -13.06
C SER A 135 -21.07 -7.33 -11.66
N LEU A 136 -20.53 -8.54 -11.41
CA LEU A 136 -19.96 -8.89 -10.11
C LEU A 136 -18.74 -8.02 -9.77
N VAL A 137 -17.84 -7.83 -10.73
CA VAL A 137 -16.66 -6.98 -10.54
C VAL A 137 -17.07 -5.51 -10.36
N ASP A 138 -18.00 -5.00 -11.17
CA ASP A 138 -18.46 -3.61 -11.06
C ASP A 138 -19.08 -3.34 -9.66
N ARG A 139 -19.91 -4.28 -9.15
CA ARG A 139 -20.45 -4.20 -7.79
C ARG A 139 -19.38 -4.26 -6.70
N ALA A 140 -18.36 -5.10 -6.87
CA ALA A 140 -17.26 -5.19 -5.92
C ALA A 140 -16.46 -3.89 -5.89
N LEU A 141 -16.12 -3.33 -7.05
CA LEU A 141 -15.38 -2.08 -7.15
C LEU A 141 -16.16 -0.88 -6.59
N SER A 142 -17.50 -0.89 -6.65
CA SER A 142 -18.34 0.20 -6.12
C SER A 142 -18.67 0.08 -4.63
N ASN A 143 -18.71 -1.13 -4.06
CA ASN A 143 -19.22 -1.36 -2.69
C ASN A 143 -18.19 -1.95 -1.70
N ASN A 144 -16.96 -2.24 -2.13
CA ASN A 144 -15.94 -2.82 -1.25
C ASN A 144 -15.40 -1.79 -0.24
N GLN A 145 -15.43 -2.16 1.05
CA GLN A 145 -15.01 -1.29 2.16
C GLN A 145 -13.49 -1.11 2.26
N GLU A 146 -12.70 -2.07 1.76
CA GLU A 146 -11.25 -1.92 1.66
C GLU A 146 -10.88 -0.86 0.63
N LEU A 147 -11.62 -0.78 -0.50
CA LEU A 147 -11.45 0.32 -1.47
C LEU A 147 -11.85 1.67 -0.87
N ALA A 148 -12.93 1.73 -0.10
CA ALA A 148 -13.32 2.95 0.61
C ALA A 148 -12.22 3.40 1.60
N GLY A 149 -11.65 2.46 2.36
CA GLY A 149 -10.53 2.71 3.25
C GLY A 149 -9.26 3.17 2.51
N ALA A 150 -8.91 2.53 1.40
CA ALA A 150 -7.78 2.93 0.57
C ALA A 150 -7.98 4.32 -0.05
N ALA A 151 -9.19 4.65 -0.52
CA ALA A 151 -9.52 5.99 -1.01
C ALA A 151 -9.40 7.05 0.11
N ALA A 152 -9.74 6.72 1.35
CA ALA A 152 -9.50 7.60 2.49
C ALA A 152 -8.01 7.82 2.77
N ARG A 153 -7.17 6.78 2.64
CA ARG A 153 -5.69 6.91 2.76
C ARG A 153 -5.10 7.81 1.68
N VAL A 154 -5.60 7.72 0.44
CA VAL A 154 -5.19 8.65 -0.64
C VAL A 154 -5.53 10.10 -0.28
N ARG A 155 -6.76 10.35 0.22
CA ARG A 155 -7.17 11.69 0.66
C ARG A 155 -6.29 12.19 1.80
N GLN A 156 -6.01 11.36 2.79
CA GLN A 156 -5.11 11.69 3.90
C GLN A 156 -3.72 12.07 3.40
N ALA A 157 -3.13 11.28 2.51
CA ALA A 157 -1.79 11.54 1.98
C ALA A 157 -1.74 12.86 1.18
N ARG A 158 -2.78 13.15 0.38
CA ARG A 158 -2.91 14.45 -0.29
C ARG A 158 -3.03 15.63 0.68
N SER A 159 -3.78 15.47 1.77
CA SER A 159 -3.86 16.51 2.80
C SER A 159 -2.51 16.74 3.49
N LEU A 160 -1.72 15.69 3.71
CA LEU A 160 -0.36 15.81 4.27
C LEU A 160 0.61 16.48 3.30
N SER A 161 0.51 16.19 2.00
CA SER A 161 1.23 16.91 0.93
C SER A 161 0.81 18.38 0.86
N ALA A 162 -0.49 18.69 0.95
CA ALA A 162 -0.95 20.06 1.00
C ALA A 162 -0.45 20.81 2.25
N ALA A 163 -0.43 20.14 3.41
CA ALA A 163 0.11 20.71 4.64
C ALA A 163 1.63 20.95 4.55
N SER A 164 2.39 20.07 3.88
CA SER A 164 3.83 20.25 3.72
C SER A 164 4.17 21.48 2.86
N ARG A 165 3.35 21.80 1.85
CA ARG A 165 3.47 23.02 1.04
C ARG A 165 3.31 24.30 1.86
N GLY A 166 2.64 24.24 3.01
CA GLY A 166 2.58 25.37 3.96
C GLY A 166 3.96 25.85 4.41
N ARG A 167 4.97 24.97 4.40
CA ARG A 167 6.37 25.29 4.77
C ARG A 167 7.04 26.29 3.82
N TYR A 168 6.49 26.55 2.64
CA TYR A 168 6.98 27.61 1.76
C TYR A 168 6.68 29.02 2.28
N PHE A 169 5.78 29.15 3.25
CA PHE A 169 5.30 30.41 3.76
C PHE A 169 5.71 30.60 5.23
N PRO A 170 5.84 31.85 5.70
CA PRO A 170 6.04 32.12 7.12
C PRO A 170 4.86 31.62 7.95
N THR A 171 5.14 31.14 9.16
CA THR A 171 4.11 30.86 10.16
C THR A 171 4.02 32.01 11.15
N ILE A 172 2.81 32.34 11.57
CA ILE A 172 2.54 33.29 12.64
C ILE A 172 1.84 32.52 13.74
N ASP A 173 2.49 32.43 14.90
CA ASP A 173 1.97 31.75 16.07
C ASP A 173 1.57 32.78 17.13
N LEU A 174 0.35 32.66 17.64
CA LEU A 174 -0.18 33.50 18.71
C LEU A 174 -0.40 32.63 19.95
N ASN A 175 0.26 32.96 21.05
CA ASN A 175 0.18 32.15 22.27
C ASN A 175 -0.24 32.97 23.50
N PRO A 176 -1.49 33.51 23.52
CA PRO A 176 -1.97 34.32 24.62
C PRO A 176 -2.00 33.52 25.92
N SER A 177 -1.45 34.12 26.98
CA SER A 177 -1.39 33.52 28.31
C SER A 177 -1.83 34.52 29.37
N ALA A 178 -2.52 34.00 30.38
CA ALA A 178 -2.87 34.72 31.60
C ALA A 178 -2.38 33.88 32.78
N SER A 179 -1.55 34.46 33.63
CA SER A 179 -1.06 33.80 34.83
C SER A 179 -1.28 34.68 36.05
N ARG A 180 -1.61 34.05 37.16
CA ARG A 180 -1.75 34.72 38.45
C ARG A 180 -0.81 34.03 39.42
N SER A 181 0.13 34.79 39.97
CA SER A 181 1.05 34.29 40.98
C SER A 181 0.82 35.03 42.29
N LYS A 182 1.02 34.32 43.38
CA LYS A 182 1.01 34.89 44.73
C LYS A 182 2.37 34.60 45.33
N SER A 183 3.12 35.66 45.63
CA SER A 183 4.37 35.55 46.35
C SER A 183 4.17 36.03 47.78
N ARG A 184 4.81 35.34 48.73
CA ARG A 184 4.86 35.73 50.13
C ARG A 184 6.32 35.81 50.53
N VAL A 185 6.76 37.00 50.91
CA VAL A 185 8.08 37.22 51.50
C VAL A 185 7.83 37.76 52.90
N GLN A 186 8.20 36.98 53.92
CA GLN A 186 7.82 37.22 55.31
C GLN A 186 6.27 37.31 55.47
N ASP A 187 5.75 38.39 56.05
CA ASP A 187 4.30 38.61 56.30
C ASP A 187 3.57 39.38 55.20
N VAL A 188 4.28 39.89 54.18
CA VAL A 188 3.66 40.61 53.07
C VAL A 188 3.34 39.63 51.94
N SER A 189 2.08 39.64 51.51
CA SER A 189 1.61 38.85 50.38
C SER A 189 1.24 39.74 49.21
N THR A 190 1.90 39.54 48.07
CA THR A 190 1.60 40.25 46.83
C THR A 190 0.99 39.28 45.83
N ILE A 191 -0.16 39.68 45.29
CA ILE A 191 -0.82 38.98 44.19
C ILE A 191 -0.47 39.73 42.92
N GLN A 192 0.04 39.00 41.92
CA GLN A 192 0.37 39.55 40.62
C GLN A 192 -0.44 38.81 39.55
N ASN A 193 -1.12 39.58 38.70
CA ASN A 193 -1.77 39.07 37.50
C ASN A 193 -0.90 39.50 36.30
N ASN A 194 -0.53 38.54 35.47
CA ASN A 194 0.21 38.78 34.25
C ASN A 194 -0.63 38.32 33.05
N PHE A 195 -0.74 39.17 32.05
CA PHE A 195 -1.41 38.87 30.78
C PHE A 195 -0.41 39.14 29.67
N SER A 196 -0.20 38.17 28.79
CA SER A 196 0.73 38.26 27.68
C SER A 196 0.06 37.73 26.41
N VAL A 197 0.24 38.43 25.30
CA VAL A 197 -0.19 37.98 23.97
C VAL A 197 1.01 38.04 23.03
N PRO A 198 1.94 37.07 23.13
CA PRO A 198 3.08 37.00 22.23
C PRO A 198 2.62 36.61 20.83
N ALA A 199 3.29 37.16 19.83
CA ALA A 199 3.16 36.82 18.43
C ALA A 199 4.55 36.48 17.88
N ASP A 200 4.72 35.25 17.44
CA ASP A 200 5.98 34.73 16.92
C ASP A 200 5.86 34.55 15.41
N LEU A 201 6.74 35.20 14.64
CA LEU A 201 6.85 35.03 13.19
C LEU A 201 8.06 34.14 12.90
N SER A 202 7.83 32.97 12.31
CA SER A 202 8.91 32.05 11.93
C SER A 202 8.94 31.85 10.42
N TYR A 203 10.13 31.93 9.82
CA TYR A 203 10.32 31.69 8.38
C TYR A 203 11.68 31.07 8.11
N GLU A 204 11.70 29.98 7.36
CA GLU A 204 12.92 29.31 6.92
C GLU A 204 13.21 29.69 5.47
N LEU A 205 14.32 30.39 5.23
CA LEU A 205 14.79 30.71 3.89
C LEU A 205 15.37 29.44 3.24
N ASP A 206 14.68 28.92 2.22
CA ASP A 206 15.07 27.70 1.52
C ASP A 206 16.20 27.90 0.50
N VAL A 207 17.39 28.25 1.00
CA VAL A 207 18.61 28.46 0.21
C VAL A 207 19.16 27.13 -0.34
N TRP A 208 19.03 26.06 0.45
CA TRP A 208 19.63 24.75 0.18
C TRP A 208 18.64 23.71 -0.35
N GLY A 209 17.37 24.08 -0.56
CA GLY A 209 16.33 23.18 -1.09
C GLY A 209 15.76 22.17 -0.09
N ALA A 210 16.01 22.30 1.21
CA ALA A 210 15.53 21.37 2.23
C ALA A 210 13.98 21.33 2.27
N VAL A 211 13.33 22.50 2.23
CA VAL A 211 11.86 22.59 2.20
C VAL A 211 11.32 22.01 0.90
N ARG A 212 11.94 22.37 -0.25
CA ARG A 212 11.58 21.83 -1.56
C ARG A 212 11.63 20.29 -1.59
N ARG A 213 12.70 19.68 -1.09
CA ARG A 213 12.85 18.21 -1.02
C ARG A 213 11.85 17.56 -0.06
N GLN A 214 11.52 18.22 1.05
CA GLN A 214 10.50 17.71 1.98
C GLN A 214 9.10 17.72 1.36
N VAL A 215 8.75 18.75 0.58
CA VAL A 215 7.49 18.81 -0.16
C VAL A 215 7.46 17.78 -1.27
N GLU A 216 8.54 17.66 -2.05
CA GLU A 216 8.68 16.64 -3.10
C GLU A 216 8.48 15.22 -2.55
N SER A 217 9.05 14.92 -1.38
CA SER A 217 8.86 13.64 -0.68
C SER A 217 7.40 13.40 -0.26
N ALA A 218 6.71 14.43 0.21
CA ALA A 218 5.29 14.34 0.59
C ALA A 218 4.39 14.14 -0.64
N ASP A 219 4.68 14.82 -1.75
CA ASP A 219 3.97 14.67 -3.02
C ASP A 219 4.19 13.25 -3.59
N ALA A 220 5.42 12.75 -3.61
CA ALA A 220 5.75 11.38 -4.02
C ALA A 220 5.05 10.33 -3.14
N SER A 221 4.92 10.60 -1.84
CA SER A 221 4.18 9.74 -0.92
C SER A 221 2.68 9.70 -1.24
N ALA A 222 2.08 10.82 -1.65
CA ALA A 222 0.69 10.89 -2.08
C ALA A 222 0.46 10.13 -3.39
N ASP A 223 1.39 10.25 -4.35
CA ASP A 223 1.35 9.50 -5.60
C ASP A 223 1.50 7.99 -5.36
N ALA A 224 2.40 7.58 -4.47
CA ALA A 224 2.52 6.17 -4.06
C ALA A 224 1.23 5.62 -3.45
N GLN A 225 0.51 6.40 -2.64
CA GLN A 225 -0.80 5.96 -2.12
C GLN A 225 -1.86 5.85 -3.23
N GLN A 226 -1.80 6.73 -4.23
CA GLN A 226 -2.70 6.65 -5.38
C GLN A 226 -2.47 5.38 -6.20
N GLU A 227 -1.22 4.96 -6.38
CA GLU A 227 -0.89 3.71 -7.07
C GLU A 227 -1.23 2.48 -6.24
N ASN A 228 -1.07 2.52 -4.92
CA ASN A 228 -1.56 1.44 -4.03
C ASN A 228 -3.08 1.26 -4.15
N PHE A 229 -3.84 2.35 -4.30
CA PHE A 229 -5.28 2.27 -4.54
C PHE A 229 -5.62 1.63 -5.90
N ASN A 230 -4.85 1.95 -6.94
CA ASN A 230 -5.02 1.32 -8.26
C ASN A 230 -4.67 -0.18 -8.23
N ALA A 231 -3.60 -0.55 -7.52
CA ALA A 231 -3.21 -1.94 -7.31
C ALA A 231 -4.30 -2.73 -6.57
N LEU A 232 -4.91 -2.15 -5.53
CA LEU A 232 -6.00 -2.80 -4.81
C LEU A 232 -7.23 -3.06 -5.69
N LYS A 233 -7.57 -2.14 -6.60
CA LYS A 233 -8.64 -2.38 -7.58
C LYS A 233 -8.34 -3.59 -8.47
N LEU A 234 -7.10 -3.73 -8.91
CA LEU A 234 -6.67 -4.87 -9.71
C LEU A 234 -6.77 -6.18 -8.91
N THR A 235 -6.32 -6.18 -7.65
CA THR A 235 -6.41 -7.34 -6.75
C THR A 235 -7.86 -7.78 -6.56
N ILE A 236 -8.75 -6.85 -6.19
CA ILE A 236 -10.18 -7.16 -5.98
C ILE A 236 -10.84 -7.69 -7.25
N ALA A 237 -10.57 -7.08 -8.41
CA ALA A 237 -11.10 -7.59 -9.68
C ALA A 237 -10.59 -9.01 -9.97
N SER A 238 -9.33 -9.31 -9.64
CA SER A 238 -8.72 -10.63 -9.82
C SER A 238 -9.31 -11.67 -8.88
N GLU A 239 -9.52 -11.33 -7.61
CA GLU A 239 -10.16 -12.21 -6.62
C GLU A 239 -11.59 -12.55 -7.04
N VAL A 240 -12.39 -11.54 -7.43
CA VAL A 240 -13.75 -11.76 -7.91
C VAL A 240 -13.75 -12.68 -9.14
N ALA A 241 -12.84 -12.46 -10.09
CA ALA A 241 -12.73 -13.32 -11.27
C ALA A 241 -12.34 -14.76 -10.91
N GLN A 242 -11.35 -14.96 -10.04
CA GLN A 242 -10.92 -16.29 -9.61
C GLN A 242 -12.03 -17.03 -8.87
N THR A 243 -12.69 -16.37 -7.92
CA THR A 243 -13.81 -16.96 -7.18
C THR A 243 -15.00 -17.26 -8.09
N TYR A 244 -15.30 -16.38 -9.05
CA TYR A 244 -16.34 -16.62 -10.04
C TYR A 244 -16.06 -17.88 -10.87
N TRP A 245 -14.84 -18.02 -11.41
CA TRP A 245 -14.49 -19.18 -12.20
C TRP A 245 -14.42 -20.47 -11.38
N ALA A 246 -13.97 -20.39 -10.12
CA ALA A 246 -14.03 -21.52 -9.19
C ALA A 246 -15.47 -21.98 -8.97
N LEU A 247 -16.41 -21.05 -8.78
CA LEU A 247 -17.84 -21.38 -8.66
C LEU A 247 -18.39 -22.03 -9.93
N ARG A 248 -18.06 -21.48 -11.11
CA ARG A 248 -18.49 -22.05 -12.39
C ARG A 248 -17.91 -23.45 -12.65
N ALA A 249 -16.72 -23.74 -12.13
CA ALA A 249 -16.14 -25.08 -12.18
C ALA A 249 -16.94 -26.06 -11.32
N VAL A 250 -17.26 -25.69 -10.07
CA VAL A 250 -18.11 -26.51 -9.19
C VAL A 250 -19.50 -26.74 -9.79
N ASP A 251 -20.11 -25.73 -10.42
CA ASP A 251 -21.39 -25.90 -11.13
C ASP A 251 -21.28 -26.91 -12.28
N ALA A 252 -20.17 -26.90 -13.02
CA ALA A 252 -19.92 -27.86 -14.10
C ALA A 252 -19.70 -29.28 -13.55
N ASP A 253 -18.95 -29.43 -12.46
CA ASP A 253 -18.74 -30.70 -11.78
C ASP A 253 -20.05 -31.28 -11.24
N ARG A 254 -20.91 -30.43 -10.66
CA ARG A 254 -22.24 -30.83 -10.20
C ARG A 254 -23.11 -31.33 -11.34
N ALA A 255 -23.08 -30.66 -12.50
CA ALA A 255 -23.80 -31.09 -13.68
C ALA A 255 -23.28 -32.44 -14.21
N LEU A 256 -21.96 -32.63 -14.21
CA LEU A 256 -21.31 -33.88 -14.61
C LEU A 256 -21.71 -35.04 -13.69
N LEU A 257 -21.57 -34.87 -12.37
CA LEU A 257 -21.92 -35.91 -11.38
C LEU A 257 -23.41 -36.25 -11.41
N THR A 258 -24.28 -35.25 -11.59
CA THR A 258 -25.73 -35.46 -11.72
C THR A 258 -26.02 -36.36 -12.93
N ARG A 259 -25.39 -36.10 -14.08
CA ARG A 259 -25.54 -36.93 -15.27
C ARG A 259 -24.95 -38.32 -15.08
N ALA A 260 -23.83 -38.43 -14.36
CA ALA A 260 -23.19 -39.70 -14.07
C ALA A 260 -24.07 -40.59 -13.18
N VAL A 261 -24.72 -40.04 -12.15
CA VAL A 261 -25.71 -40.75 -11.32
C VAL A 261 -26.91 -41.19 -12.15
N GLU A 262 -27.45 -40.31 -13.00
CA GLU A 262 -28.59 -40.65 -13.86
C GLU A 262 -28.27 -41.82 -14.80
N LEU A 263 -27.11 -41.80 -15.45
CA LEU A 263 -26.67 -42.86 -16.35
C LEU A 263 -26.45 -44.18 -15.62
N ARG A 264 -25.83 -44.16 -14.45
CA ARG A 264 -25.62 -45.37 -13.63
C ARG A 264 -26.93 -45.97 -13.14
N ARG A 265 -27.91 -45.13 -12.73
CA ARG A 265 -29.25 -45.60 -12.37
C ARG A 265 -29.97 -46.28 -13.53
N LYS A 266 -29.84 -45.75 -14.76
CA LYS A 266 -30.39 -46.39 -15.97
C LYS A 266 -29.70 -47.71 -16.31
N ALA A 267 -28.37 -47.78 -16.14
CA ALA A 267 -27.63 -49.03 -16.34
C ALA A 267 -28.06 -50.09 -15.31
N PHE A 268 -28.19 -49.71 -14.04
CA PHE A 268 -28.69 -50.58 -12.98
C PHE A 268 -30.10 -51.10 -13.27
N SER A 269 -31.02 -50.25 -13.74
CA SER A 269 -32.38 -50.70 -14.09
C SER A 269 -32.39 -51.69 -15.26
N LEU A 270 -31.56 -51.47 -16.30
CA LEU A 270 -31.41 -52.40 -17.41
C LEU A 270 -30.87 -53.77 -16.95
N LEU A 271 -29.83 -53.77 -16.11
CA LEU A 271 -29.25 -55.00 -15.58
C LEU A 271 -30.22 -55.72 -14.66
N ARG A 272 -31.04 -55.00 -13.90
CA ARG A 272 -32.10 -55.59 -13.09
C ARG A 272 -33.12 -56.34 -13.96
N GLU A 273 -33.59 -55.72 -15.04
CA GLU A 273 -34.52 -56.36 -15.98
C GLU A 273 -33.90 -57.62 -16.62
N GLN A 274 -32.62 -57.56 -17.00
CA GLN A 274 -31.90 -58.73 -17.53
C GLN A 274 -31.73 -59.83 -16.48
N ARG A 275 -31.50 -59.47 -15.21
CA ARG A 275 -31.37 -60.43 -14.10
C ARG A 275 -32.68 -61.14 -13.82
N ASP A 276 -33.78 -60.40 -13.85
CA ASP A 276 -35.15 -60.90 -13.66
C ASP A 276 -35.55 -61.83 -14.81
N ALA A 277 -35.07 -61.56 -16.04
CA ALA A 277 -35.17 -62.44 -17.19
C ALA A 277 -34.19 -63.64 -17.18
N GLY A 278 -33.30 -63.73 -16.17
CA GLY A 278 -32.32 -64.82 -16.04
C GLY A 278 -31.09 -64.73 -16.95
N ALA A 279 -30.86 -63.59 -17.62
CA ALA A 279 -29.80 -63.41 -18.60
C ALA A 279 -28.43 -63.04 -18.01
N ILE A 280 -28.37 -62.55 -16.76
CA ILE A 280 -27.12 -62.16 -16.07
C ILE A 280 -27.04 -62.72 -14.65
N SER A 281 -25.85 -62.65 -14.03
CA SER A 281 -25.62 -63.12 -12.66
C SER A 281 -26.03 -62.08 -11.60
N GLY A 282 -26.27 -62.53 -10.36
CA GLY A 282 -26.52 -61.61 -9.23
C GLY A 282 -25.29 -60.75 -8.89
N LEU A 283 -24.07 -61.24 -9.17
CA LEU A 283 -22.84 -60.48 -8.96
C LEU A 283 -22.78 -59.24 -9.84
N ASP A 284 -23.21 -59.34 -11.10
CA ASP A 284 -23.22 -58.21 -12.03
C ASP A 284 -24.21 -57.13 -11.60
N LEU A 285 -25.36 -57.52 -11.05
CA LEU A 285 -26.34 -56.59 -10.48
C LEU A 285 -25.78 -55.88 -9.23
N SER A 286 -25.17 -56.60 -8.29
CA SER A 286 -24.56 -56.00 -7.09
C SER A 286 -23.40 -55.07 -7.42
N ARG A 287 -22.61 -55.36 -8.46
CA ARG A 287 -21.58 -54.44 -8.96
C ARG A 287 -22.18 -53.13 -9.44
N ALA A 288 -23.25 -53.19 -10.24
CA ALA A 288 -23.94 -52.00 -10.71
C ALA A 288 -24.59 -51.19 -9.58
N GLU A 289 -25.11 -51.85 -8.54
CA GLU A 289 -25.63 -51.17 -7.35
C GLU A 289 -24.53 -50.39 -6.61
N VAL A 290 -23.36 -51.01 -6.42
CA VAL A 290 -22.20 -50.33 -5.82
C VAL A 290 -21.76 -49.13 -6.65
N GLU A 291 -21.75 -49.24 -7.98
CA GLU A 291 -21.40 -48.11 -8.85
C GLU A 291 -22.37 -46.93 -8.71
N VAL A 292 -23.67 -47.18 -8.59
CA VAL A 292 -24.67 -46.13 -8.31
C VAL A 292 -24.38 -45.49 -6.95
N ALA A 293 -24.18 -46.30 -5.91
CA ALA A 293 -23.91 -45.81 -4.56
C ALA A 293 -22.63 -44.96 -4.49
N THR A 294 -21.55 -45.37 -5.18
CA THR A 294 -20.31 -44.59 -5.26
C THR A 294 -20.54 -43.24 -5.96
N ALA A 295 -21.25 -43.23 -7.08
CA ALA A 295 -21.51 -41.97 -7.80
C ALA A 295 -22.42 -41.01 -7.01
N GLU A 296 -23.37 -41.56 -6.24
CA GLU A 296 -24.19 -40.76 -5.33
C GLU A 296 -23.35 -40.19 -4.18
N ALA A 297 -22.41 -40.97 -3.64
CA ALA A 297 -21.48 -40.51 -2.61
C ALA A 297 -20.59 -39.36 -3.13
N ASP A 298 -20.03 -39.49 -4.34
CA ASP A 298 -19.21 -38.45 -4.96
C ASP A 298 -20.00 -37.13 -5.12
N LYS A 299 -21.26 -37.23 -5.55
CA LYS A 299 -22.15 -36.06 -5.67
C LYS A 299 -22.42 -35.40 -4.32
N ILE A 300 -22.71 -36.19 -3.28
CA ILE A 300 -22.97 -35.67 -1.94
C ILE A 300 -21.72 -34.97 -1.39
N GLN A 301 -20.53 -35.52 -1.64
CA GLN A 301 -19.27 -34.90 -1.21
C GLN A 301 -19.07 -33.53 -1.88
N LEU A 302 -19.30 -33.42 -3.19
CA LEU A 302 -19.22 -32.14 -3.89
C LEU A 302 -20.21 -31.09 -3.34
N ASP A 303 -21.40 -31.51 -2.89
CA ASP A 303 -22.39 -30.58 -2.33
C ASP A 303 -22.06 -30.10 -0.90
N GLN A 304 -21.08 -30.73 -0.23
CA GLN A 304 -20.61 -30.34 1.11
C GLN A 304 -19.42 -29.37 1.08
N ASP A 305 -18.64 -29.39 -0.01
CA ASP A 305 -17.45 -28.57 -0.22
C ASP A 305 -17.80 -27.18 -0.78
#